data_AF-A0A2P8VJX1-F1
#
_entry.id   AF-A0A2P8VJX1-F1
#
_cell.length_a   1.000
_cell.length_b   1.000
_cell.length_c   1.000
_cell.angle_alpha   90.00
_cell.angle_beta   90.00
_cell.angle_gamma   90.00
#
_symmetry.space_group_name_H-M   'P 1'
#
loop_
_entity.id
_entity.type
_entity.pdbx_description
1 polymer ?
#
loop_
_entity_poly.entity_id
_entity_poly.type
_entity_poly.pdbx_seq_one_letter_code
_entity_poly.pdbx_strand_id
1 'polypeptide(L)'
;MNATDKLQRVKALLRNIFADTDRYQQMLVLLEQQRITMIRRQSDALLELNETLMSHCQALSASADERRELLQALGLRADKSGIDTVCGWLPAVQKTATQEKWRVLERLVKRCRDYNEKNGELLTRQYDFVQRFLGNNDDFLYSR
;
A
#
# COMPACT_ATOMS: atom_id res chain seq x y z
N MET A 1 5.46 -27.38 18.21
CA MET A 1 5.72 -25.98 18.60
C MET A 1 5.48 -25.85 20.10
N ASN A 2 6.44 -25.35 20.87
CA ASN A 2 6.25 -25.19 22.32
C ASN A 2 5.38 -23.92 22.60
N ALA A 3 4.90 -23.75 23.84
CA ALA A 3 4.00 -22.65 24.19
C ALA A 3 4.66 -21.26 24.03
N THR A 4 5.96 -21.16 24.30
CA THR A 4 6.75 -19.93 24.18
C THR A 4 6.90 -19.50 22.72
N ASP A 5 7.21 -20.43 21.82
CA ASP A 5 7.35 -20.19 20.38
C ASP A 5 6.02 -19.71 19.79
N LYS A 6 4.90 -20.33 20.20
CA LYS A 6 3.56 -19.92 19.76
C LYS A 6 3.27 -18.47 20.18
N LEU A 7 3.54 -18.13 21.44
CA LEU A 7 3.35 -16.77 21.94
C LEU A 7 4.23 -15.75 21.21
N GLN A 8 5.49 -16.09 20.95
CA GLN A 8 6.41 -15.22 20.19
C GLN A 8 5.91 -14.97 18.76
N ARG A 9 5.45 -16.01 18.07
CA ARG A 9 4.88 -15.88 16.71
C ARG A 9 3.61 -15.05 16.68
N VAL A 10 2.71 -15.23 17.65
CA VAL A 10 1.52 -14.38 17.80
C VAL A 10 1.93 -12.92 18.02
N LYS A 11 2.89 -12.65 18.92
CA LYS A 11 3.38 -11.28 19.14
C LYS A 11 4.02 -10.68 17.87
N ALA A 12 4.80 -11.46 17.13
CA ALA A 12 5.40 -11.04 15.87
C ALA A 12 4.32 -10.68 14.84
N LEU A 13 3.29 -11.52 14.69
CA LEU A 13 2.16 -11.28 13.80
C LEU A 13 1.42 -9.98 14.14
N LEU A 14 1.16 -9.75 15.43
CA LEU A 14 0.52 -8.50 15.87
C LEU A 14 1.40 -7.29 15.54
N ARG A 15 2.70 -7.32 15.84
CA ARG A 15 3.61 -6.22 15.48
C ARG A 15 3.62 -5.95 13.97
N ASN A 16 3.65 -7.01 13.16
CA ASN A 16 3.62 -6.92 11.70
C ASN A 16 2.33 -6.20 11.21
N ILE A 17 1.15 -6.59 11.68
CA ILE A 17 -0.14 -5.95 11.31
C ILE A 17 -0.16 -4.46 11.69
N PHE A 18 0.34 -4.14 12.87
CA PHE A 18 0.36 -2.76 13.37
C PHE A 18 1.32 -1.90 12.54
N ALA A 19 2.52 -2.40 12.27
CA ALA A 19 3.50 -1.73 11.42
C ALA A 19 2.99 -1.54 9.98
N ASP A 20 2.30 -2.53 9.41
CA ASP A 20 1.70 -2.40 8.08
C ASP A 20 0.65 -1.30 8.02
N THR A 21 -0.17 -1.17 9.06
CA THR A 21 -1.17 -0.10 9.12
C THR A 21 -0.50 1.27 9.02
N ASP A 22 0.59 1.47 9.74
CA ASP A 22 1.30 2.75 9.77
C ASP A 22 2.02 3.00 8.43
N ARG A 23 2.58 1.96 7.81
CA ARG A 23 3.18 2.02 6.46
C ARG A 23 2.15 2.36 5.38
N TYR A 24 0.96 1.78 5.42
CA TYR A 24 -0.11 2.12 4.48
C TYR A 24 -0.67 3.53 4.70
N GLN A 25 -0.70 4.03 5.94
CA GLN A 25 -1.03 5.44 6.20
C GLN A 25 -0.01 6.38 5.56
N GLN A 26 1.29 6.09 5.71
CA GLN A 26 2.36 6.86 5.06
C GLN A 26 2.25 6.78 3.53
N MET A 27 2.03 5.58 2.98
CA MET A 27 1.85 5.38 1.54
C MET A 27 0.67 6.20 0.99
N LEU A 28 -0.45 6.28 1.72
CA LEU A 28 -1.59 7.09 1.33
C LEU A 28 -1.23 8.58 1.25
N VAL A 29 -0.48 9.10 2.22
CA VAL A 29 0.00 10.49 2.20
C VAL A 29 0.90 10.74 0.99
N LEU A 30 1.81 9.82 0.68
CA LEU A 30 2.68 9.92 -0.49
C LEU A 30 1.88 9.89 -1.81
N LEU A 31 0.85 9.05 -1.92
CA LEU A 31 -0.03 9.02 -3.09
C LEU A 31 -0.83 10.32 -3.25
N GLU A 32 -1.28 10.93 -2.15
CA GLU A 32 -1.95 12.24 -2.16
C GLU A 32 -0.97 13.34 -2.60
N GLN A 33 0.27 13.32 -2.11
CA GLN A 33 1.34 14.22 -2.55
C GLN A 33 1.67 14.03 -4.04
N GLN A 34 1.74 12.79 -4.51
CA GLN A 34 2.04 12.46 -5.91
C GLN A 34 1.06 13.11 -6.86
N ARG A 35 -0.23 13.08 -6.51
CA ARG A 35 -1.28 13.75 -7.26
C ARG A 35 -1.06 15.26 -7.35
N ILE A 36 -0.69 15.91 -6.24
CA ILE A 36 -0.42 17.35 -6.21
C ILE A 36 0.79 17.69 -7.09
N THR A 37 1.86 16.90 -7.01
CA THR A 37 3.08 17.06 -7.80
C THR A 37 2.80 16.89 -9.30
N MET A 38 1.96 15.91 -9.68
CA MET A 38 1.48 15.73 -11.06
C MET A 38 0.67 16.94 -11.56
N ILE A 39 -0.22 17.49 -10.73
CA ILE A 39 -1.01 18.68 -11.09
C ILE A 39 -0.11 19.90 -11.28
N ARG A 40 0.92 20.04 -10.43
CA ARG A 40 1.90 21.13 -10.49
C ARG A 40 3.00 20.92 -11.54
N ARG A 41 3.00 19.78 -12.24
CA ARG A 41 4.00 19.41 -13.28
C ARG A 41 5.44 19.48 -12.76
N GLN A 42 5.65 19.10 -11.51
CA GLN A 42 6.97 19.11 -10.86
C GLN A 42 7.68 17.78 -11.12
N SER A 43 8.24 17.59 -12.31
CA SER A 43 8.78 16.31 -12.77
C SER A 43 9.88 15.73 -11.86
N ASP A 44 10.82 16.55 -11.41
CA ASP A 44 11.94 16.09 -10.56
C ASP A 44 11.42 15.59 -9.19
N ALA A 45 10.54 16.38 -8.55
CA ALA A 45 9.89 15.98 -7.30
C ALA A 45 8.99 14.74 -7.48
N LEU A 46 8.43 14.53 -8.68
CA LEU A 46 7.64 13.34 -8.97
C LEU A 46 8.52 12.09 -9.07
N LEU A 47 9.72 12.20 -9.62
CA LEU A 47 10.69 11.11 -9.69
C LEU A 47 11.14 10.69 -8.28
N GLU A 48 11.57 11.64 -7.45
CA GLU A 48 11.98 11.36 -6.05
C GLU A 48 10.86 10.70 -5.24
N LEU A 49 9.63 11.18 -5.42
CA LEU A 49 8.47 10.63 -4.74
C LEU A 49 8.15 9.20 -5.22
N ASN A 50 8.32 8.92 -6.52
CA ASN A 50 8.12 7.58 -7.08
C ASN A 50 9.16 6.58 -6.53
N GLU A 51 10.42 6.99 -6.36
CA GLU A 51 11.44 6.15 -5.71
C GLU A 51 11.05 5.81 -4.27
N THR A 52 10.57 6.81 -3.53
CA THR A 52 10.07 6.62 -2.17
C THR A 52 8.89 5.65 -2.14
N LEU A 53 7.88 5.85 -2.99
CA LEU A 53 6.74 4.95 -3.13
C LEU A 53 7.16 3.51 -3.49
N MET A 54 8.16 3.34 -4.36
CA MET A 54 8.69 2.03 -4.73
C MET A 54 9.30 1.31 -3.52
N SER A 55 10.08 2.01 -2.70
CA SER A 55 10.64 1.48 -1.45
C SER A 55 9.53 1.05 -0.47
N HIS A 56 8.48 1.87 -0.31
CA HIS A 56 7.32 1.51 0.51
C HIS A 56 6.61 0.26 -0.02
N CYS A 57 6.42 0.13 -1.34
CA CYS A 57 5.82 -1.06 -1.96
C CYS A 57 6.64 -2.33 -1.67
N GLN A 58 7.96 -2.27 -1.84
CA GLN A 58 8.86 -3.41 -1.55
C GLN A 58 8.76 -3.81 -0.08
N ALA A 59 8.76 -2.83 0.82
CA ALA A 59 8.71 -3.07 2.26
C ALA A 59 7.35 -3.65 2.70
N LEU A 60 6.24 -3.24 2.07
CA LEU A 60 4.91 -3.81 2.29
C LEU A 60 4.77 -5.22 1.71
N SER A 61 5.41 -5.50 0.57
CA SER A 61 5.45 -6.86 0.00
C SER A 61 6.17 -7.83 0.93
N ALA A 62 7.37 -7.46 1.39
CA ALA A 62 8.14 -8.28 2.33
C ALA A 62 7.36 -8.52 3.64
N SER A 63 6.67 -7.50 4.14
CA SER A 63 5.83 -7.62 5.33
C SER A 63 4.62 -8.55 5.13
N ALA A 64 4.01 -8.54 3.94
CA ALA A 64 2.92 -9.45 3.59
C ALA A 64 3.40 -10.92 3.52
N ASP A 65 4.62 -11.15 3.03
CA ASP A 65 5.23 -12.47 3.02
C ASP A 65 5.58 -12.93 4.45
N GLU A 66 6.16 -12.06 5.29
CA GLU A 66 6.39 -12.36 6.72
C GLU A 66 5.08 -12.75 7.43
N ARG A 67 3.99 -12.00 7.18
CA ARG A 67 2.67 -12.33 7.74
C ARG A 67 2.18 -13.71 7.30
N ARG A 68 2.36 -14.06 6.03
CA ARG A 68 1.99 -15.38 5.48
C ARG A 68 2.79 -16.48 6.18
N GLU A 69 4.10 -16.31 6.32
CA GLU A 69 4.98 -17.28 6.99
C GLU A 69 4.62 -17.45 8.47
N LEU A 70 4.32 -16.36 9.18
CA LEU A 70 3.90 -16.39 10.58
C LEU A 70 2.60 -17.18 10.76
N LEU A 71 1.60 -16.96 9.89
CA LEU A 71 0.33 -17.71 9.93
C LEU A 71 0.54 -19.19 9.61
N GLN A 72 1.33 -19.50 8.59
CA GLN A 72 1.63 -20.89 8.22
C GLN A 72 2.37 -21.63 9.34
N ALA A 73 3.34 -20.97 9.99
CA ALA A 73 4.06 -21.54 11.12
C ALA A 73 3.19 -21.74 12.37
N LEU A 74 2.07 -21.01 12.48
CA LEU A 74 1.04 -21.23 13.49
C LEU A 74 0.05 -22.34 13.10
N GLY A 75 0.21 -22.96 11.92
CA GLY A 75 -0.70 -23.98 11.39
C GLY A 75 -2.01 -23.40 10.84
N LEU A 76 -2.02 -22.12 10.48
CA LEU A 76 -3.20 -21.40 10.03
C LEU A 76 -3.13 -21.07 8.54
N ARG A 77 -4.30 -20.83 7.95
CA ARG A 77 -4.40 -20.30 6.59
C ARG A 77 -3.89 -18.85 6.58
N ALA A 78 -3.16 -18.49 5.53
CA ALA A 78 -2.67 -17.13 5.31
C ALA A 78 -3.74 -16.20 4.71
N ASP A 79 -4.92 -16.18 5.35
CA ASP A 79 -6.05 -15.38 4.96
C ASP A 79 -6.77 -14.83 6.19
N LYS A 80 -7.90 -14.15 5.97
CA LYS A 80 -8.72 -13.57 7.04
C LYS A 80 -9.12 -14.58 8.11
N SER A 81 -9.40 -15.84 7.74
CA SER A 81 -9.79 -16.86 8.72
C SER A 81 -8.64 -17.20 9.68
N GLY A 82 -7.39 -17.16 9.21
CA GLY A 82 -6.21 -17.33 10.06
C GLY A 82 -6.06 -16.17 11.05
N ILE A 83 -6.25 -14.93 10.58
CA ILE A 83 -6.23 -13.73 11.44
C ILE A 83 -7.32 -13.80 12.52
N ASP A 84 -8.55 -14.14 12.13
CA ASP A 84 -9.67 -14.29 13.06
C ASP A 84 -9.40 -15.39 14.11
N THR A 85 -8.75 -16.48 13.70
CA THR A 85 -8.34 -17.56 14.60
C THR A 85 -7.31 -17.07 15.62
N VAL A 86 -6.28 -16.33 15.20
CA VAL A 86 -5.31 -15.75 16.13
C VAL A 86 -5.97 -14.77 17.09
N CYS A 87 -6.88 -13.93 16.59
CA CYS A 87 -7.65 -13.00 17.42
C CYS A 87 -8.46 -13.74 18.50
N GLY A 88 -8.97 -14.93 18.19
CA GLY A 88 -9.66 -15.79 19.14
C GLY A 88 -8.79 -16.30 20.30
N TRP A 89 -7.46 -16.31 20.14
CA TRP A 89 -6.53 -16.69 21.21
C TRP A 89 -6.17 -15.54 22.14
N LEU A 90 -6.53 -14.30 21.79
CA LEU A 90 -6.17 -13.11 22.54
C LEU A 90 -7.18 -12.82 23.66
N PRO A 91 -6.75 -12.19 24.77
CA PRO A 91 -7.69 -11.66 25.75
C PRO A 91 -8.55 -10.54 25.14
N ALA A 92 -9.70 -10.27 25.75
CA ALA A 92 -10.76 -9.45 25.15
C ALA A 92 -10.29 -8.08 24.64
N VAL A 93 -9.44 -7.38 25.40
CA VAL A 93 -8.92 -6.05 25.02
C VAL A 93 -8.03 -6.14 23.78
N GLN A 94 -7.08 -7.07 23.75
CA GLN A 94 -6.16 -7.25 22.63
C GLN A 94 -6.87 -7.79 21.40
N LYS A 95 -7.88 -8.66 21.58
CA LYS A 95 -8.73 -9.15 20.51
C LYS A 95 -9.42 -7.98 19.80
N THR A 96 -10.13 -7.14 20.53
CA THR A 96 -10.84 -5.98 19.96
C THR A 96 -9.88 -5.02 19.27
N ALA A 97 -8.75 -4.70 19.89
CA ALA A 97 -7.75 -3.80 19.29
C ALA A 97 -7.16 -4.36 17.98
N THR A 98 -6.85 -5.66 17.96
CA THR A 98 -6.29 -6.32 16.76
C THR A 98 -7.32 -6.38 15.64
N GLN A 99 -8.58 -6.71 15.94
CA GLN A 99 -9.65 -6.76 14.95
C GLN A 99 -9.92 -5.38 14.35
N GLU A 100 -9.92 -4.31 15.16
CA GLU A 100 -10.08 -2.95 14.63
C GLU A 100 -8.89 -2.54 13.77
N LYS A 101 -7.66 -2.80 14.23
CA LYS A 101 -6.45 -2.49 13.44
C LYS A 101 -6.43 -3.26 12.11
N TRP A 102 -6.87 -4.52 12.09
CA TRP A 102 -7.03 -5.30 10.85
C TRP A 102 -8.05 -4.68 9.89
N ARG A 103 -9.22 -4.27 10.38
CA ARG A 103 -10.23 -3.58 9.55
C ARG A 103 -9.73 -2.24 9.01
N VAL A 104 -8.95 -1.50 9.80
CA VAL A 104 -8.29 -0.27 9.35
C VAL A 104 -7.29 -0.58 8.25
N LEU A 105 -6.45 -1.61 8.41
CA LEU A 105 -5.50 -2.06 7.40
C LEU A 105 -6.20 -2.43 6.08
N GLU A 106 -7.26 -3.25 6.13
CA GLU A 106 -8.06 -3.62 4.93
C GLU A 106 -8.58 -2.37 4.19
N ARG A 107 -9.09 -1.38 4.92
CA ARG A 107 -9.58 -0.11 4.35
C ARG A 107 -8.44 0.71 3.73
N LEU A 108 -7.29 0.79 4.39
CA LEU A 108 -6.14 1.54 3.88
C LEU A 108 -5.56 0.91 2.62
N VAL A 109 -5.44 -0.42 2.57
CA VAL A 109 -4.98 -1.16 1.38
C VAL A 109 -5.88 -0.81 0.19
N LYS A 110 -7.20 -0.88 0.37
CA LYS A 110 -8.16 -0.51 -0.66
C LYS A 110 -8.00 0.96 -1.08
N ARG A 111 -7.94 1.87 -0.12
CA ARG A 111 -7.80 3.31 -0.40
C ARG A 111 -6.51 3.64 -1.15
N CYS A 112 -5.38 3.03 -0.80
CA CYS A 112 -4.12 3.21 -1.52
C CYS A 112 -4.23 2.71 -2.97
N ARG A 113 -4.87 1.56 -3.20
CA ARG A 113 -5.13 1.06 -4.55
C ARG A 113 -5.97 2.05 -5.36
N ASP A 114 -7.09 2.50 -4.81
CA ASP A 114 -8.00 3.43 -5.48
C ASP A 114 -7.30 4.77 -5.80
N TYR A 115 -6.43 5.27 -4.91
CA TYR A 115 -5.65 6.48 -5.15
C TYR A 115 -4.57 6.29 -6.22
N ASN A 116 -3.86 5.17 -6.18
CA ASN A 116 -2.84 4.86 -7.18
C ASN A 116 -3.45 4.74 -8.59
N GLU A 117 -4.62 4.10 -8.71
CA GLU A 117 -5.38 4.02 -9.97
C GLU A 117 -5.77 5.41 -10.49
N LYS A 118 -6.33 6.27 -9.62
CA LYS A 118 -6.67 7.65 -9.97
C LYS A 118 -5.46 8.50 -10.37
N ASN A 119 -4.29 8.25 -9.78
CA ASN A 119 -3.05 8.93 -10.16
C ASN A 119 -2.55 8.44 -11.52
N GLY A 120 -2.66 7.14 -11.80
CA GLY A 120 -2.37 6.57 -13.12
C GLY A 120 -3.28 7.11 -14.23
N GLU A 121 -4.59 7.21 -13.95
CA GLU A 121 -5.55 7.85 -14.88
C GLU A 121 -5.17 9.31 -15.17
N LEU A 122 -4.80 10.08 -14.14
CA LEU A 122 -4.40 11.47 -14.29
C LEU A 122 -3.17 11.60 -15.19
N LEU A 123 -2.15 10.77 -14.95
CA LEU A 123 -0.92 10.78 -15.75
C LEU A 123 -1.19 10.42 -17.21
N THR A 124 -2.04 9.41 -17.44
CA THR A 124 -2.46 8.99 -18.79
C THR A 124 -3.15 10.15 -19.52
N ARG A 125 -4.11 10.84 -18.86
CA ARG A 125 -4.79 12.01 -19.45
C ARG A 125 -3.83 13.16 -19.77
N GLN A 126 -2.83 13.40 -18.91
CA GLN A 126 -1.81 14.42 -19.16
C GLN A 126 -0.94 14.04 -20.38
N TYR A 127 -0.55 12.77 -20.49
CA TYR A 127 0.19 12.26 -21.64
C TYR A 127 -0.61 12.40 -22.94
N ASP A 128 -1.87 11.98 -22.95
CA ASP A 128 -2.76 12.10 -24.12
C ASP A 128 -2.93 13.56 -24.56
N PHE A 129 -3.05 14.48 -23.61
CA PHE A 129 -3.13 15.92 -23.90
C PHE A 129 -1.85 16.41 -24.58
N VAL A 130 -0.68 16.05 -24.05
CA VAL A 130 0.63 16.43 -24.64
C VAL A 130 0.80 15.82 -26.02
N GLN A 131 0.43 14.55 -26.21
CA GLN A 131 0.49 13.89 -27.53
C GLN A 131 -0.44 14.55 -28.54
N ARG A 132 -1.67 14.93 -28.16
CA ARG A 132 -2.58 15.66 -29.07
C ARG A 132 -2.07 17.06 -29.40
N PHE A 133 -1.47 17.74 -28.41
CA PHE A 133 -0.93 19.08 -28.59
C PHE A 133 0.33 19.10 -29.46
N LEU A 134 1.22 18.10 -29.31
CA LEU A 134 2.47 17.99 -30.07
C LEU A 134 2.32 17.18 -31.37
N GLY A 135 1.32 16.30 -31.46
CA GLY A 135 1.17 15.27 -32.48
C GLY A 135 0.17 15.56 -33.58
N ASN A 136 -0.29 16.81 -33.73
CA ASN A 136 -1.06 17.27 -34.89
C ASN A 136 -0.39 18.51 -35.52
N ASN A 137 0.93 18.46 -35.71
CA ASN A 137 1.60 19.33 -36.68
C ASN A 137 1.64 18.65 -38.07
N ASP A 138 0.47 18.34 -38.62
CA ASP A 138 0.21 18.66 -40.03
C ASP A 138 -0.06 20.18 -40.14
N ASP A 139 0.72 20.96 -39.37
CA ASP A 139 0.69 22.41 -39.36
C ASP A 139 1.44 22.85 -40.60
N PHE A 140 0.66 22.96 -41.67
CA PHE A 140 0.92 23.73 -42.88
C PHE A 140 1.57 25.10 -42.59
N LEU A 141 1.41 25.62 -41.37
CA LEU A 141 1.89 26.91 -40.87
C LEU A 141 3.41 27.08 -40.71
N TYR A 142 4.20 25.99 -40.65
CA TYR A 142 5.67 26.08 -40.53
C TYR A 142 6.44 25.49 -41.71
N SER A 143 5.78 25.28 -42.84
CA SER A 143 6.46 25.05 -44.11
C SER A 143 6.90 26.40 -44.72
N ARG A 144 8.17 26.75 -44.54
CA ARG A 144 8.87 27.75 -45.36
C ARG A 144 10.13 27.13 -45.94
#